data_AF-B3RL92-F1
#
_entry.id   AF-B3RL92-F1
#
_cell.length_a   1.000
_cell.length_b   1.000
_cell.length_c   1.000
_cell.angle_alpha   90.00
_cell.angle_beta   90.00
_cell.angle_gamma   90.00
#
_symmetry.space_group_name_H-M   'P 1'
#
loop_
_entity.id
_entity.type
_entity.pdbx_description
1 polymer ?
#
loop_
_entity_poly.entity_id
_entity_poly.type
_entity_poly.pdbx_seq_one_letter_code
_entity_poly.pdbx_strand_id
1 'polypeptide(L)'
;MAVFKSSKSNTVVSKTKYINKEVQTKNQIRIEDPNAFTFISFTLNRLLLFTISCLIAVWIIGIYRFSSVYVIGIIAILVHTWKEDRSNALKYYAMNLENKILRKKALSSAESAEWLNIFFNRWWVSNANSIFSLLKQTIDPLIAESKPHVIDIIEISEFTLGDNMPHLRNLRVYDYDQNIKCSASCDHISDAASQQQYHAKTTSVILEADLHYCSQDSCFALTAKFIKKKLVRDLN
;
A
#
# COMPACT_ATOMS: atom_id res chain seq x y z
N MET A 1 -33.25 31.54 27.14
CA MET A 1 -33.43 30.62 25.99
C MET A 1 -32.17 29.75 25.91
N ALA A 2 -32.28 28.47 26.25
CA ALA A 2 -31.13 27.60 26.53
C ALA A 2 -30.53 27.03 25.23
N VAL A 3 -29.19 27.08 25.10
CA VAL A 3 -28.43 26.52 23.98
C VAL A 3 -28.01 25.08 24.35
N PHE A 4 -28.62 24.10 23.68
CA PHE A 4 -28.21 22.70 23.79
C PHE A 4 -26.97 22.46 22.93
N LYS A 5 -25.84 22.15 23.57
CA LYS A 5 -24.58 21.77 22.91
C LYS A 5 -24.59 20.26 22.63
N SER A 6 -24.54 19.90 21.35
CA SER A 6 -24.59 18.52 20.84
C SER A 6 -23.38 17.70 21.31
N SER A 7 -23.62 16.77 22.24
CA SER A 7 -22.68 15.78 22.77
C SER A 7 -22.80 14.47 21.98
N LYS A 8 -22.30 14.43 20.73
CA LYS A 8 -22.39 13.22 19.89
C LYS A 8 -21.10 12.80 19.17
N SER A 9 -20.04 13.60 19.14
CA SER A 9 -18.81 13.24 18.41
C SER A 9 -17.82 12.38 19.23
N ASN A 10 -17.79 12.53 20.57
CA ASN A 10 -16.78 11.86 21.41
C ASN A 10 -17.03 10.36 21.63
N THR A 11 -18.26 9.89 21.48
CA THR A 11 -18.64 8.47 21.65
C THR A 11 -18.28 7.60 20.45
N VAL A 12 -18.20 8.17 19.24
CA VAL A 12 -17.83 7.42 18.02
C VAL A 12 -16.31 7.19 17.98
N VAL A 13 -15.52 8.22 18.30
CA VAL A 13 -14.05 8.15 18.34
C VAL A 13 -13.54 7.21 19.42
N SER A 14 -14.23 7.12 20.55
CA SER A 14 -13.88 6.16 21.62
C SER A 14 -14.23 4.73 21.19
N LYS A 15 -15.41 4.46 20.66
CA LYS A 15 -15.80 3.11 20.16
C LYS A 15 -14.86 2.59 19.07
N THR A 16 -14.46 3.41 18.10
CA THR A 16 -13.52 2.98 17.04
C THR A 16 -12.12 2.65 17.58
N LYS A 17 -11.71 3.27 18.69
CA LYS A 17 -10.43 2.99 19.35
C LYS A 17 -10.42 1.64 20.07
N TYR A 18 -11.53 1.26 20.72
CA TYR A 18 -11.66 -0.04 21.39
C TYR A 18 -11.81 -1.19 20.39
N ILE A 19 -12.61 -1.01 19.34
CA ILE A 19 -12.81 -2.02 18.29
C ILE A 19 -11.51 -2.29 17.53
N ASN A 20 -10.73 -1.24 17.19
CA ASN A 20 -9.41 -1.43 16.59
C ASN A 20 -8.45 -2.20 17.52
N LYS A 21 -8.53 -1.98 18.84
CA LYS A 21 -7.69 -2.70 19.80
C LYS A 21 -8.03 -4.18 19.88
N GLU A 22 -9.32 -4.53 19.82
CA GLU A 22 -9.80 -5.92 19.77
C GLU A 22 -9.52 -6.63 18.44
N VAL A 23 -9.66 -5.92 17.32
CA VAL A 23 -9.29 -6.45 15.99
C VAL A 23 -7.77 -6.65 15.90
N GLN A 24 -6.97 -5.75 16.49
CA GLN A 24 -5.52 -5.91 16.59
C GLN A 24 -5.13 -7.09 17.50
N THR A 25 -5.80 -7.30 18.64
CA THR A 25 -5.52 -8.48 19.50
C THR A 25 -5.96 -9.78 18.85
N LYS A 26 -7.12 -9.85 18.19
CA LYS A 26 -7.55 -11.05 17.44
C LYS A 26 -6.67 -11.37 16.24
N ASN A 27 -6.23 -10.36 15.48
CA ASN A 27 -5.33 -10.57 14.35
C ASN A 27 -3.88 -10.85 14.80
N GLN A 28 -3.45 -10.40 15.98
CA GLN A 28 -2.15 -10.80 16.55
C GLN A 28 -2.10 -12.27 16.97
N ILE A 29 -3.23 -12.87 17.36
CA ILE A 29 -3.28 -14.30 17.75
C ILE A 29 -3.16 -15.24 16.53
N ARG A 30 -3.30 -14.72 15.30
CA ARG A 30 -3.19 -15.48 14.04
C ARG A 30 -2.05 -14.98 13.14
N ILE A 31 -0.89 -14.69 13.71
CA ILE A 31 0.35 -14.55 12.94
C ILE A 31 1.32 -15.60 13.47
N GLU A 32 1.09 -16.86 13.10
CA GLU A 32 2.11 -17.89 13.18
C GLU A 32 3.13 -17.59 12.08
N ASP A 33 4.19 -16.84 12.40
CA ASP A 33 5.33 -16.79 11.50
C ASP A 33 6.02 -18.16 11.56
N PRO A 34 6.13 -18.90 10.45
CA PRO A 34 6.80 -20.20 10.45
C PRO A 34 8.26 -20.09 10.94
N ASN A 35 8.90 -18.94 10.70
CA ASN A 35 10.28 -18.66 11.11
C ASN A 35 10.41 -18.37 12.61
N ALA A 36 9.36 -17.87 13.26
CA ALA A 36 9.38 -17.65 14.71
C ALA A 36 9.26 -18.98 15.45
N PHE A 37 8.42 -19.90 14.96
CA PHE A 37 8.26 -21.23 15.52
C PHE A 37 9.55 -22.07 15.43
N THR A 38 10.23 -22.03 14.28
CA THR A 38 11.50 -22.76 14.10
C THR A 38 12.60 -22.22 15.03
N PHE A 39 12.71 -20.92 15.19
CA PHE A 39 13.67 -20.30 16.13
C PHE A 39 13.38 -20.71 17.59
N ILE A 40 12.11 -20.68 18.03
CA ILE A 40 11.71 -21.12 19.37
C ILE A 40 12.09 -22.57 19.60
N SER A 41 11.72 -23.45 18.66
CA SER A 41 11.98 -24.88 18.78
C SER A 41 13.48 -25.17 18.85
N PHE A 42 14.31 -24.44 18.09
CA PHE A 42 15.76 -24.53 18.16
C PHE A 42 16.32 -24.10 19.52
N THR A 43 15.88 -22.96 20.07
CA THR A 43 16.31 -22.48 21.39
C THR A 43 15.88 -23.42 22.51
N LEU A 44 14.66 -23.97 22.44
CA LEU A 44 14.15 -24.94 23.41
C LEU A 44 14.92 -26.26 23.36
N ASN A 45 15.24 -26.76 22.16
CA ASN A 45 16.03 -27.98 22.00
C ASN A 45 17.45 -27.81 22.58
N ARG A 46 18.09 -26.66 22.38
CA ARG A 46 19.40 -26.33 22.98
C ARG A 46 19.35 -26.36 24.51
N LEU A 47 18.33 -25.73 25.11
CA LEU A 47 18.13 -25.73 26.56
C LEU A 47 17.87 -27.14 27.10
N LEU A 48 17.05 -27.93 26.40
CA LEU A 48 16.74 -29.31 26.75
C LEU A 48 18.02 -30.17 26.79
N LEU A 49 18.87 -30.09 25.76
CA LEU A 49 20.16 -30.82 25.74
C LEU A 49 21.07 -30.40 26.91
N PHE A 50 21.11 -29.11 27.24
CA PHE A 50 21.88 -28.61 28.38
C PHE A 50 21.35 -29.13 29.72
N THR A 51 20.03 -29.20 29.90
CA THR A 51 19.42 -29.78 31.10
C THR A 51 19.68 -31.28 31.24
N ILE A 52 19.60 -32.04 30.14
CA ILE A 52 19.94 -33.47 30.14
C ILE A 52 21.41 -33.67 30.52
N SER A 53 22.32 -32.86 29.96
CA SER A 53 23.76 -32.91 30.31
C SER A 53 24.00 -32.63 31.80
N CYS A 54 23.31 -31.64 32.38
CA CYS A 54 23.38 -31.36 33.82
C CYS A 54 22.84 -32.52 34.68
N LEU A 55 21.77 -33.18 34.27
CA LEU A 55 21.22 -34.34 34.97
C LEU A 55 22.19 -35.53 34.95
N ILE A 56 22.86 -35.76 33.82
CA ILE A 56 23.91 -36.79 33.69
C ILE A 56 25.10 -36.45 34.60
N ALA A 57 25.53 -35.20 34.63
CA ALA A 57 26.62 -34.76 35.50
C ALA A 57 26.28 -34.95 36.98
N VAL A 58 25.06 -34.58 37.40
CA VAL A 58 24.57 -34.80 38.78
C VAL A 58 24.53 -36.29 39.13
N TRP A 59 24.11 -37.15 38.19
CA TRP A 59 24.09 -38.60 38.38
C TRP A 59 25.50 -39.19 38.59
N ILE A 60 26.48 -38.79 37.76
CA ILE A 60 27.88 -39.24 37.89
C ILE A 60 28.49 -38.79 39.22
N ILE A 61 28.22 -37.55 39.64
CA ILE A 61 28.71 -36.99 40.91
C ILE A 61 28.09 -37.71 42.11
N GLY A 62 26.83 -38.13 42.00
CA GLY A 62 26.15 -38.93 43.04
C GLY A 62 26.80 -40.28 43.31
N ILE A 63 27.38 -40.91 42.28
CA ILE A 63 28.10 -42.19 42.42
C ILE A 63 29.41 -42.01 43.20
N TYR A 64 30.07 -40.86 43.04
CA TYR A 64 31.39 -40.59 43.63
C TYR A 64 31.36 -40.11 45.10
N ARG A 65 30.18 -40.09 45.77
CA ARG A 65 29.99 -39.56 47.15
C ARG A 65 30.60 -38.16 47.33
N PHE A 66 30.51 -37.32 46.30
CA PHE A 66 31.03 -35.96 46.34
C PHE A 66 30.12 -35.01 47.14
N SER A 67 30.67 -33.93 47.69
CA SER A 67 29.96 -32.98 48.57
C SER A 67 28.75 -32.30 47.89
N SER A 68 27.68 -32.01 48.65
CA SER A 68 26.42 -31.41 48.15
C SER A 68 26.59 -30.03 47.51
N VAL A 69 27.72 -29.36 47.73
CA VAL A 69 28.05 -28.04 47.19
C VAL A 69 28.03 -28.01 45.66
N TYR A 70 28.45 -29.09 45.00
CA TYR A 70 28.51 -29.14 43.53
C TYR A 70 27.12 -29.18 42.88
N VAL A 71 26.16 -29.83 43.52
CA VAL A 71 24.77 -29.89 43.04
C VAL A 71 24.13 -28.49 43.08
N ILE A 72 24.39 -27.74 44.17
CA ILE A 72 23.90 -26.36 44.32
C ILE A 72 24.50 -25.45 43.24
N GLY A 73 25.78 -25.60 42.92
CA GLY A 73 26.44 -24.87 41.84
C GLY A 73 25.82 -25.13 40.46
N ILE A 74 25.55 -26.40 40.13
CA ILE A 74 24.92 -26.78 38.86
C ILE A 74 23.49 -26.21 38.76
N ILE A 75 22.72 -26.27 39.84
CA ILE A 75 21.37 -25.69 39.89
C ILE A 75 21.41 -24.17 39.70
N ALA A 76 22.36 -23.48 40.35
CA ALA A 76 22.51 -22.03 40.20
C ALA A 76 22.85 -21.62 38.76
N ILE A 77 23.75 -22.36 38.10
CA ILE A 77 24.09 -22.15 36.68
C ILE A 77 22.87 -22.37 35.80
N LEU A 78 22.09 -23.42 36.05
CA LEU A 78 20.87 -23.72 35.30
C LEU A 78 19.81 -22.61 35.48
N VAL A 79 19.60 -22.11 36.69
CA VAL A 79 18.67 -20.99 36.92
C VAL A 79 19.15 -19.72 36.22
N HIS A 80 20.45 -19.46 36.21
CA HIS A 80 21.03 -18.29 35.55
C HIS A 80 20.84 -18.33 34.03
N THR A 81 21.18 -19.44 33.38
CA THR A 81 21.04 -19.59 31.92
C THR A 81 19.59 -19.49 31.47
N TRP A 82 18.66 -20.09 32.22
CA TRP A 82 17.22 -20.02 31.93
C TRP A 82 16.64 -18.62 32.06
N LYS A 83 17.14 -17.81 33.00
CA LYS A 83 16.67 -16.43 33.19
C LYS A 83 17.11 -15.53 32.05
N GLU A 84 18.37 -15.64 31.63
CA GLU A 84 18.95 -14.84 30.56
C GLU A 84 18.28 -15.15 29.22
N ASP A 85 18.17 -16.45 28.87
CA ASP A 85 17.56 -16.91 27.62
C ASP A 85 16.07 -16.51 27.51
N ARG A 86 15.29 -16.59 28.60
CA ARG A 86 13.89 -16.12 28.59
C ARG A 86 13.76 -14.62 28.38
N SER A 87 14.66 -13.83 28.97
CA SER A 87 14.64 -12.38 28.81
C SER A 87 14.97 -11.96 27.37
N ASN A 88 15.93 -12.65 26.75
CA ASN A 88 16.38 -12.37 25.40
C ASN A 88 15.35 -12.81 24.34
N ALA A 89 14.69 -13.94 24.57
CA ALA A 89 13.56 -14.36 23.75
C ALA A 89 12.43 -13.31 23.76
N LEU A 90 12.03 -12.82 24.94
CA LEU A 90 10.97 -11.82 25.07
C LEU A 90 11.31 -10.49 24.37
N LYS A 91 12.56 -10.01 24.52
CA LYS A 91 13.04 -8.80 23.83
C LYS A 91 12.99 -8.97 22.31
N TYR A 92 13.40 -10.13 21.80
CA TYR A 92 13.35 -10.43 20.37
C TYR A 92 11.90 -10.40 19.83
N TYR A 93 10.94 -10.98 20.55
CA TYR A 93 9.52 -10.90 20.18
C TYR A 93 9.00 -9.47 20.18
N ALA A 94 9.30 -8.71 21.24
CA ALA A 94 8.85 -7.32 21.34
C ALA A 94 9.39 -6.47 20.18
N MET A 95 10.67 -6.61 19.85
CA MET A 95 11.31 -5.88 18.75
C MET A 95 10.75 -6.29 17.38
N ASN A 96 10.52 -7.59 17.16
CA ASN A 96 9.89 -8.06 15.92
C ASN A 96 8.45 -7.57 15.77
N LEU A 97 7.70 -7.53 16.87
CA LEU A 97 6.33 -7.02 16.88
C LEU A 97 6.31 -5.53 16.55
N GLU A 98 7.20 -4.75 17.17
CA GLU A 98 7.37 -3.33 16.91
C GLU A 98 7.73 -3.09 15.44
N ASN A 99 8.72 -3.79 14.90
CA ASN A 99 9.11 -3.70 13.50
C ASN A 99 7.96 -4.01 12.54
N LYS A 100 7.12 -5.00 12.85
CA LYS A 100 5.92 -5.30 12.05
C LYS A 100 4.89 -4.18 12.13
N ILE A 101 4.66 -3.61 13.31
CA ILE A 101 3.74 -2.48 13.48
C ILE A 101 4.27 -1.26 12.72
N LEU A 102 5.56 -0.97 12.80
CA LEU A 102 6.21 0.12 12.07
C LEU A 102 6.09 -0.07 10.56
N ARG A 103 6.33 -1.28 10.04
CA ARG A 103 6.12 -1.61 8.61
C ARG A 103 4.67 -1.39 8.19
N LYS A 104 3.70 -1.87 8.97
CA LYS A 104 2.27 -1.67 8.69
C LYS A 104 1.88 -0.19 8.73
N LYS A 105 2.45 0.59 9.65
CA LYS A 105 2.22 2.03 9.73
C LYS A 105 2.83 2.77 8.54
N ALA A 106 4.06 2.42 8.13
CA ALA A 106 4.70 2.98 6.95
C ALA A 106 3.89 2.70 5.67
N LEU A 107 3.35 1.49 5.53
CA LEU A 107 2.47 1.13 4.40
C LEU A 107 1.08 1.79 4.46
N SER A 108 0.60 2.13 5.67
CA SER A 108 -0.73 2.73 5.86
C SER A 108 -0.72 4.26 5.82
N SER A 109 0.42 4.91 6.07
CA SER A 109 0.55 6.34 5.85
C SER A 109 0.56 6.56 4.35
N ALA A 110 -0.47 7.22 3.82
CA ALA A 110 -0.48 7.68 2.45
C ALA A 110 0.78 8.53 2.24
N GLU A 111 1.74 8.00 1.51
CA GLU A 111 3.01 8.67 1.30
C GLU A 111 2.75 9.92 0.47
N SER A 112 3.11 11.09 1.00
CA SER A 112 3.14 12.32 0.23
C SER A 112 4.36 12.24 -0.71
N ALA A 113 4.16 11.85 -1.97
CA ALA A 113 5.23 11.90 -2.97
C ALA A 113 5.51 13.34 -3.41
N GLU A 114 5.98 14.17 -2.48
CA GLU A 114 6.32 15.56 -2.75
C GLU A 114 7.47 15.68 -3.75
N TRP A 115 8.43 14.75 -3.72
CA TRP A 115 9.50 14.69 -4.71
C TRP A 115 8.96 14.44 -6.12
N LEU A 116 7.91 13.61 -6.25
CA LEU A 116 7.26 13.33 -7.52
C LEU A 116 6.54 14.57 -8.02
N ASN A 117 5.93 15.34 -7.12
CA ASN A 117 5.34 16.63 -7.46
C ASN A 117 6.40 17.62 -7.98
N ILE A 118 7.58 17.68 -7.36
CA ILE A 118 8.69 18.54 -7.84
C ILE A 118 9.15 18.11 -9.24
N PHE A 119 9.30 16.79 -9.46
CA PHE A 119 9.70 16.25 -10.75
C PHE A 119 8.68 16.58 -11.84
N PHE A 120 7.40 16.30 -11.60
CA PHE A 120 6.34 16.58 -12.56
C PHE A 120 6.24 18.08 -12.85
N ASN A 121 6.54 18.96 -11.90
CA ASN A 121 6.45 20.41 -12.14
C ASN A 121 7.44 20.84 -13.22
N ARG A 122 8.68 20.34 -13.10
CA ARG A 122 9.73 20.60 -14.09
C ARG A 122 9.45 19.91 -15.42
N TRP A 123 8.92 18.68 -15.37
CA TRP A 123 8.56 17.93 -16.57
C TRP A 123 7.39 18.58 -17.32
N TRP A 124 6.38 19.06 -16.61
CA TRP A 124 5.16 19.66 -17.16
C TRP A 124 5.47 20.83 -18.08
N VAL A 125 6.24 21.80 -17.57
CA VAL A 125 6.66 22.98 -18.34
C VAL A 125 7.53 22.58 -19.53
N SER A 126 8.47 21.63 -19.33
CA SER A 126 9.37 21.20 -20.40
C SER A 126 8.68 20.43 -21.53
N ASN A 127 7.54 19.79 -21.26
CA ASN A 127 6.88 18.90 -22.22
C ASN A 127 5.60 19.48 -22.82
N ALA A 128 5.19 20.70 -22.46
CA ALA A 128 3.97 21.32 -22.97
C ALA A 128 3.88 21.29 -24.52
N ASN A 129 4.97 21.65 -25.21
CA ASN A 129 5.02 21.63 -26.68
C ASN A 129 4.93 20.22 -27.28
N SER A 130 5.57 19.24 -26.63
CA SER A 130 5.54 17.84 -27.06
C SER A 130 4.18 17.19 -26.84
N ILE A 131 3.52 17.54 -25.72
CA ILE A 131 2.15 17.09 -25.44
C ILE A 131 1.20 17.71 -26.45
N PHE A 132 1.37 19.00 -26.79
CA PHE A 132 0.54 19.65 -27.80
C PHE A 132 0.66 18.99 -29.18
N SER A 133 1.87 18.69 -29.65
CA SER A 133 2.06 18.05 -30.95
C SER A 133 1.45 16.65 -30.99
N LEU A 134 1.62 15.86 -29.92
CA LEU A 134 1.04 14.54 -29.78
C LEU A 134 -0.49 14.58 -29.69
N LEU A 135 -1.02 15.55 -28.95
CA LEU A 135 -2.45 15.77 -28.80
C LEU A 135 -3.07 16.18 -30.15
N LYS A 136 -2.42 17.07 -30.90
CA LYS A 136 -2.84 17.44 -32.25
C LYS A 136 -2.86 16.24 -33.19
N GLN A 137 -1.80 15.44 -33.20
CA GLN A 137 -1.71 14.23 -34.02
C GLN A 137 -2.79 13.19 -33.68
N THR A 138 -3.20 13.10 -32.42
CA THR A 138 -4.16 12.11 -31.95
C THR A 138 -5.61 12.58 -32.07
N ILE A 139 -5.88 13.85 -31.75
CA ILE A 139 -7.24 14.38 -31.69
C ILE A 139 -7.72 14.89 -33.04
N ASP A 140 -6.88 15.53 -33.86
CA ASP A 140 -7.29 16.00 -35.20
C ASP A 140 -7.92 14.89 -36.07
N PRO A 141 -7.39 13.64 -36.15
CA PRO A 141 -8.05 12.58 -36.91
C PRO A 141 -9.38 12.14 -36.29
N LEU A 142 -9.50 12.11 -34.95
CA LEU A 142 -10.76 11.78 -34.27
C LEU A 142 -11.84 12.85 -34.50
N ILE A 143 -11.45 14.12 -34.53
CA ILE A 143 -12.34 15.23 -34.87
C ILE A 143 -12.77 15.12 -36.34
N ALA A 144 -11.86 14.79 -37.24
CA ALA A 144 -12.18 14.63 -38.66
C ALA A 144 -13.21 13.51 -38.90
N GLU A 145 -13.12 12.40 -38.16
CA GLU A 145 -14.07 11.28 -38.24
C GLU A 145 -15.46 11.65 -37.69
N SER A 146 -15.51 12.37 -36.57
CA SER A 146 -16.75 12.73 -35.86
C SER A 146 -17.39 14.06 -36.30
N LYS A 147 -16.90 14.64 -37.39
CA LYS A 147 -17.27 15.98 -37.84
C LYS A 147 -18.71 16.06 -38.37
N PRO A 148 -19.57 16.96 -37.84
CA PRO A 148 -20.92 17.16 -38.36
C PRO A 148 -20.92 17.92 -39.70
N HIS A 149 -21.91 17.62 -40.56
CA HIS A 149 -22.03 18.16 -41.93
C HIS A 149 -22.07 19.69 -42.07
N VAL A 150 -22.33 20.44 -40.99
CA VAL A 150 -22.43 21.91 -41.02
C VAL A 150 -21.04 22.58 -41.01
N ILE A 151 -20.03 21.85 -40.54
CA ILE A 151 -18.67 22.34 -40.37
C ILE A 151 -17.84 21.89 -41.56
N ASP A 152 -16.87 22.69 -42.00
CA ASP A 152 -16.00 22.45 -43.15
C ASP A 152 -14.59 22.02 -42.70
N ILE A 153 -14.04 22.70 -41.70
CA ILE A 153 -12.74 22.36 -41.12
C ILE A 153 -12.84 22.59 -39.61
N ILE A 154 -12.28 21.68 -38.81
CA ILE A 154 -12.10 21.86 -37.36
C ILE A 154 -10.66 21.45 -37.07
N GLU A 155 -9.90 22.36 -36.49
CA GLU A 155 -8.49 22.12 -36.13
C GLU A 155 -8.24 22.67 -34.73
N ILE A 156 -7.32 22.02 -34.01
CA ILE A 156 -6.81 22.54 -32.75
C ILE A 156 -5.83 23.67 -33.07
N SER A 157 -6.19 24.88 -32.62
CA SER A 157 -5.42 26.11 -32.88
C SER A 157 -4.43 26.42 -31.77
N GLU A 158 -4.86 26.32 -30.52
CA GLU A 158 -4.04 26.61 -29.36
C GLU A 158 -4.35 25.61 -28.24
N PHE A 159 -3.31 25.12 -27.59
CA PHE A 159 -3.44 24.32 -26.39
C PHE A 159 -2.31 24.70 -25.45
N THR A 160 -2.68 25.17 -24.27
CA THR A 160 -1.75 25.58 -23.22
C THR A 160 -2.17 24.89 -21.94
N LEU A 161 -1.25 24.13 -21.35
CA LEU A 161 -1.46 23.39 -20.09
C LEU A 161 -1.46 24.33 -18.86
N GLY A 162 -1.13 25.60 -19.05
CA GLY A 162 -0.94 26.60 -18.00
C GLY A 162 0.28 26.32 -17.12
N ASP A 163 0.60 27.28 -16.24
CA ASP A 163 1.81 27.22 -15.41
C ASP A 163 1.66 26.33 -14.16
N ASN A 164 0.41 26.03 -13.77
CA ASN A 164 0.13 25.20 -12.60
C ASN A 164 0.09 23.72 -12.96
N MET A 165 1.03 22.94 -12.41
CA MET A 165 1.08 21.50 -12.53
C MET A 165 -0.03 20.81 -11.71
N PRO A 166 -0.59 19.67 -12.17
CA PRO A 166 -1.50 18.86 -11.37
C PRO A 166 -0.82 18.22 -10.15
N HIS A 167 -1.27 18.51 -8.93
CA HIS A 167 -0.70 17.96 -7.71
C HIS A 167 -1.16 16.53 -7.43
N LEU A 168 -0.22 15.63 -7.21
CA LEU A 168 -0.50 14.26 -6.78
C LEU A 168 -0.61 14.20 -5.25
N ARG A 169 -1.67 13.60 -4.73
CA ARG A 169 -1.91 13.37 -3.30
C ARG A 169 -2.36 11.93 -3.05
N ASN A 170 -2.22 11.51 -1.79
CA ASN A 170 -2.82 10.28 -1.27
C ASN A 170 -2.49 9.03 -2.12
N LEU A 171 -1.19 8.77 -2.33
CA LEU A 171 -0.75 7.56 -3.01
C LEU A 171 -0.99 6.34 -2.11
N ARG A 172 -1.68 5.36 -2.67
CA ARG A 172 -1.97 4.09 -2.02
C ARG A 172 -1.54 2.96 -2.93
N VAL A 173 -0.88 1.99 -2.31
CA VAL A 173 -0.37 0.81 -2.98
C VAL A 173 -1.13 -0.39 -2.45
N TYR A 174 -1.75 -1.13 -3.36
CA TYR A 174 -2.47 -2.35 -3.04
C TYR A 174 -1.80 -3.53 -3.72
N ASP A 175 -1.67 -4.63 -3.01
CA ASP A 175 -1.33 -5.91 -3.62
C ASP A 175 -2.48 -6.32 -4.55
N TYR A 176 -2.15 -6.68 -5.80
CA TYR A 176 -3.14 -7.20 -6.72
C TYR A 176 -3.55 -8.60 -6.26
N ASP A 177 -4.68 -8.68 -5.56
CA ASP A 177 -5.39 -9.95 -5.42
C ASP A 177 -6.20 -10.17 -6.70
N GLN A 178 -6.02 -11.34 -7.33
CA GLN A 178 -6.70 -11.71 -8.58
C GLN A 178 -8.24 -11.70 -8.45
N ASN A 179 -8.77 -11.61 -7.21
CA ASN A 179 -10.19 -11.44 -6.91
C ASN A 179 -10.72 -10.01 -7.10
N ILE A 180 -9.87 -8.99 -7.27
CA ILE A 180 -10.28 -7.60 -7.54
C ILE A 180 -10.11 -7.33 -9.04
N LYS A 181 -10.87 -8.05 -9.87
CA LYS A 181 -10.90 -7.80 -11.32
C LYS A 181 -11.94 -6.75 -11.73
N CYS A 182 -12.65 -6.13 -10.79
CA CYS A 182 -13.77 -5.23 -11.12
C CYS A 182 -13.73 -3.94 -10.29
N SER A 183 -13.06 -2.92 -10.80
CA SER A 183 -13.48 -1.52 -10.58
C SER A 183 -12.97 -0.54 -11.63
N ALA A 184 -12.09 -0.95 -12.55
CA ALA A 184 -11.53 -0.03 -13.56
C ALA A 184 -11.94 -0.33 -15.01
N SER A 185 -12.86 -1.27 -15.26
CA SER A 185 -13.40 -1.49 -16.60
C SER A 185 -14.80 -2.05 -16.48
N CYS A 186 -15.80 -1.23 -16.82
CA CYS A 186 -17.10 -1.75 -17.19
C CYS A 186 -16.94 -2.57 -18.49
N ASP A 187 -17.81 -3.58 -18.62
CA ASP A 187 -18.13 -4.31 -19.85
C ASP A 187 -17.21 -5.48 -20.24
N HIS A 188 -17.42 -6.64 -19.61
CA HIS A 188 -18.08 -7.78 -20.25
C HIS A 188 -18.09 -9.01 -19.32
N ILE A 189 -19.29 -9.46 -19.00
CA ILE A 189 -19.58 -10.76 -18.36
C ILE A 189 -19.60 -11.81 -19.47
N SER A 190 -18.71 -12.79 -19.40
CA SER A 190 -19.02 -14.19 -19.74
C SER A 190 -17.84 -15.10 -19.38
N ASP A 191 -18.07 -15.95 -18.37
CA ASP A 191 -17.74 -17.37 -18.31
C ASP A 191 -16.41 -17.84 -18.91
N ALA A 192 -15.50 -18.29 -18.04
CA ALA A 192 -14.96 -19.65 -18.09
C ALA A 192 -14.14 -19.95 -16.84
N ALA A 193 -14.56 -21.02 -16.15
CA ALA A 193 -13.81 -21.64 -15.07
C ALA A 193 -12.59 -22.40 -15.60
N SER A 194 -11.68 -22.70 -14.66
CA SER A 194 -10.61 -23.70 -14.69
C SER A 194 -9.34 -23.35 -15.47
N GLN A 195 -8.21 -23.21 -14.75
CA GLN A 195 -7.24 -24.30 -14.52
C GLN A 195 -6.07 -23.77 -13.69
N GLN A 196 -5.68 -24.55 -12.69
CA GLN A 196 -4.54 -24.29 -11.80
C GLN A 196 -3.23 -24.48 -12.59
N GLN A 197 -2.42 -23.42 -12.68
CA GLN A 197 -1.03 -23.53 -13.09
C GLN A 197 -0.14 -22.77 -12.10
N TYR A 198 0.82 -23.50 -11.54
CA TYR A 198 1.94 -22.98 -10.75
C TYR A 198 2.87 -22.18 -11.67
N HIS A 199 2.63 -20.87 -11.80
CA HIS A 199 3.56 -19.95 -12.44
C HIS A 199 4.15 -19.00 -11.40
N ALA A 200 5.43 -18.64 -11.60
CA ALA A 200 6.17 -17.68 -10.80
C ALA A 200 5.27 -16.50 -10.47
N LYS A 201 5.03 -16.26 -9.17
CA LYS A 201 4.05 -15.29 -8.68
C LYS A 201 4.42 -13.91 -9.22
N THR A 202 3.81 -13.51 -10.32
CA THR A 202 3.88 -12.16 -10.85
C THR A 202 3.14 -11.29 -9.85
N THR A 203 3.88 -10.67 -8.94
CA THR A 203 3.33 -9.71 -7.99
C THR A 203 2.94 -8.47 -8.78
N SER A 204 1.72 -8.44 -9.30
CA SER A 204 1.10 -7.21 -9.78
C SER A 204 0.73 -6.35 -8.57
N VAL A 205 0.87 -5.05 -8.74
CA VAL A 205 0.61 -4.06 -7.69
C VAL A 205 -0.27 -2.99 -8.32
N ILE A 206 -1.34 -2.61 -7.63
CA ILE A 206 -2.22 -1.52 -8.03
C ILE A 206 -1.78 -0.27 -7.30
N LEU A 207 -1.58 0.81 -8.05
CA LEU A 207 -1.30 2.13 -7.50
C LEU A 207 -2.53 3.03 -7.69
N GLU A 208 -3.11 3.48 -6.59
CA GLU A 208 -4.16 4.50 -6.57
C GLU A 208 -3.54 5.83 -6.17
N ALA A 209 -3.84 6.89 -6.91
CA ALA A 209 -3.33 8.23 -6.63
C ALA A 209 -4.41 9.27 -6.95
N ASP A 210 -4.60 10.23 -6.06
CA ASP A 210 -5.52 11.34 -6.27
C ASP A 210 -4.78 12.45 -7.03
N LEU A 211 -5.23 12.75 -8.25
CA LEU A 211 -4.67 13.81 -9.08
C LEU A 211 -5.55 15.05 -9.01
N HIS A 212 -5.01 16.15 -8.50
CA HIS A 212 -5.71 17.42 -8.42
C HIS A 212 -5.12 18.41 -9.43
N TYR A 213 -5.88 18.75 -10.46
CA TYR A 213 -5.49 19.75 -11.45
C TYR A 213 -6.37 20.99 -11.34
N CYS A 214 -5.76 22.15 -11.11
CA CYS A 214 -6.44 23.44 -11.13
C CYS A 214 -5.50 24.46 -11.73
N SER A 215 -5.77 24.88 -12.96
CA SER A 215 -5.00 25.89 -13.66
C SER A 215 -5.96 26.93 -14.21
N GLN A 216 -5.69 28.21 -13.93
CA GLN A 216 -6.51 29.32 -14.45
C GLN A 216 -6.14 29.66 -15.89
N ASP A 217 -4.89 29.36 -16.27
CA ASP A 217 -4.31 29.72 -17.57
C ASP A 217 -4.37 28.56 -18.58
N SER A 218 -4.96 27.42 -18.19
CA SER A 218 -5.14 26.31 -19.12
C SER A 218 -6.18 26.68 -20.17
N CYS A 219 -5.78 26.66 -21.45
CA CYS A 219 -6.63 27.02 -22.56
C CYS A 219 -6.59 25.92 -23.62
N PHE A 220 -7.76 25.60 -24.18
CA PHE A 220 -7.91 24.71 -25.32
C PHE A 220 -8.81 25.41 -26.33
N ALA A 221 -8.21 25.86 -27.43
CA ALA A 221 -8.90 26.57 -28.49
C ALA A 221 -9.04 25.69 -29.73
N LEU A 222 -10.28 25.66 -30.24
CA LEU A 222 -10.62 25.00 -31.49
C LEU A 222 -11.00 26.07 -32.51
N THR A 223 -10.42 25.99 -33.70
CA THR A 223 -10.81 26.82 -34.83
C THR A 223 -11.66 25.99 -35.77
N ALA A 224 -12.92 26.41 -35.95
CA ALA A 224 -13.85 25.78 -36.89
C ALA A 224 -14.21 26.74 -38.02
N LYS A 225 -14.19 26.24 -39.26
CA LYS A 225 -14.74 26.92 -40.44
C LYS A 225 -16.07 26.29 -40.78
N PHE A 226 -17.11 27.11 -40.89
CA PHE A 226 -18.46 26.65 -41.25
C PHE A 226 -18.70 26.73 -42.75
N ILE A 227 -19.50 25.80 -43.27
CA ILE A 227 -19.90 25.82 -44.67
C ILE A 227 -20.86 27.01 -44.89
N LYS A 228 -20.54 27.90 -45.83
CA LYS A 228 -21.45 28.97 -46.25
C LYS A 228 -22.59 28.37 -47.07
N LYS A 229 -23.80 28.27 -46.50
CA LYS A 229 -25.01 28.04 -47.29
C LYS A 229 -25.27 29.25 -48.17
N LYS A 230 -25.25 29.07 -49.48
CA LYS A 230 -25.73 30.07 -50.44
C LYS A 230 -27.25 30.13 -50.28
N LEU A 231 -27.76 31.17 -49.62
CA LEU A 231 -29.20 31.47 -49.62
C LEU A 231 -29.57 31.80 -51.08
N VAL A 232 -30.07 30.80 -51.80
CA VAL A 232 -30.81 31.02 -53.02
C VAL A 232 -32.08 31.74 -52.59
N ARG A 233 -32.10 33.06 -52.76
CA ARG A 233 -33.33 33.84 -52.71
C ARG A 233 -34.12 33.44 -53.94
N ASP A 234 -35.03 32.50 -53.79
CA ASP A 234 -36.10 32.27 -54.75
C ASP A 234 -36.99 33.53 -54.73
N LEU A 235 -36.70 34.45 -55.63
CA LEU A 235 -37.63 35.49 -56.06
C LEU A 235 -38.59 34.83 -57.04
N ASN A 236 -39.81 34.56 -56.57
CA ASN A 236 -40.97 34.39 -57.42
C ASN A 236 -42.12 35.20 -56.83
#